data_AF-A0A847F2T3-F1
#
_entry.id   AF-A0A847F2T3-F1
#
_cell.length_a   1.000
_cell.length_b   1.000
_cell.length_c   1.000
_cell.angle_alpha   90.00
_cell.angle_beta   90.00
_cell.angle_gamma   90.00
#
_symmetry.space_group_name_H-M   'P 1'
#
loop_
_entity.id
_entity.type
_entity.pdbx_description
1 polymer ?
#
loop_
_entity_poly.entity_id
_entity_poly.type
_entity_poly.pdbx_seq_one_letter_code
_entity_poly.pdbx_strand_id
1 'polypeptide(L)' 'MCEEGGEMRTWVLVAEASRARIFEMETRTSPLVEVGAFGHPEGHVPIGEQLTDGPGRFGT' A
#
# COMPACT_ATOMS: atom_id res chain seq x y z
N MET A 1 5.84 -20.18 37.72
CA MET A 1 6.43 -19.06 36.98
C MET A 1 5.53 -18.85 35.78
N CYS A 2 4.68 -17.82 35.81
CA CYS A 2 3.81 -17.51 34.68
C CYS A 2 4.72 -16.83 33.66
N GLU A 3 5.13 -17.59 32.64
CA GLU A 3 5.95 -17.06 31.55
C GLU A 3 5.16 -15.93 30.88
N GLU A 4 5.85 -14.80 30.72
CA GLU A 4 5.33 -13.53 30.25
C GLU A 4 4.43 -13.74 29.02
N GLY A 5 3.21 -13.22 29.09
CA GLY A 5 2.35 -13.11 27.92
C GLY A 5 3.04 -12.20 26.92
N GLY A 6 3.86 -12.80 26.04
CA GLY A 6 4.56 -12.09 24.99
C GLY A 6 3.56 -11.20 24.27
N GLU A 7 3.85 -9.90 24.25
CA GLU A 7 2.98 -8.87 23.70
C GLU A 7 2.54 -9.27 22.29
N MET A 8 1.32 -9.81 22.16
CA MET A 8 0.80 -10.27 20.87
C MET A 8 0.30 -9.05 20.10
N ARG A 9 1.25 -8.36 19.47
CA ARG A 9 0.99 -7.22 18.59
C ARG A 9 0.38 -7.72 17.28
N THR A 10 -0.79 -7.21 16.96
CA THR A 10 -1.47 -7.49 15.69
C THR A 10 -1.15 -6.38 14.72
N TRP A 11 -0.66 -6.75 13.53
CA TRP A 11 -0.32 -5.81 12.47
C TRP A 11 -1.34 -5.92 11.35
N VAL A 12 -1.88 -4.79 10.91
CA VAL A 12 -2.86 -4.71 9.83
C VAL A 12 -2.28 -3.88 8.70
N LEU A 13 -2.11 -4.50 7.54
CA LEU A 13 -1.69 -3.83 6.31
C LEU A 13 -2.93 -3.57 5.45
N VAL A 14 -3.20 -2.30 5.16
CA VAL A 14 -4.22 -1.88 4.18
C VAL A 14 -3.49 -1.39 2.95
N ALA A 15 -3.62 -2.10 1.83
CA ALA A 15 -2.95 -1.76 0.57
C ALA A 15 -3.94 -1.59 -0.57
N GLU A 16 -3.64 -0.64 -1.45
CA GLU A 16 -4.30 -0.30 -2.70
C GLU A 16 -3.21 -0.20 -3.80
N ALA A 17 -3.55 0.09 -5.06
CA ALA A 17 -2.60 -0.04 -6.17
C ALA A 17 -1.36 0.87 -6.05
N SER A 18 -1.48 2.01 -5.38
CA SER A 18 -0.40 3.00 -5.25
C SER A 18 -0.12 3.42 -3.80
N ARG A 19 -0.87 2.89 -2.84
CA ARG A 19 -0.82 3.33 -1.43
C ARG A 19 -0.95 2.14 -0.50
N ALA A 20 -0.16 2.12 0.55
CA ALA A 20 -0.29 1.18 1.64
C ALA A 20 -0.18 1.90 2.98
N ARG A 21 -0.94 1.46 3.98
CA ARG A 21 -0.92 1.96 5.36
C ARG A 21 -0.78 0.78 6.31
N ILE A 22 0.07 0.94 7.31
CA ILE A 22 0.33 -0.06 8.34
C ILE A 22 -0.28 0.44 9.64
N PHE A 23 -1.08 -0.42 10.25
CA PHE A 23 -1.64 -0.22 11.56
C PHE A 23 -1.13 -1.27 12.51
N GLU A 24 -0.96 -0.88 13.77
CA GLU A 24 -0.62 -1.75 14.87
C GLU A 24 -1.74 -1.73 15.90
N MET A 25 -1.96 -2.89 16.52
CA MET A 25 -2.88 -3.08 17.61
C MET A 25 -2.20 -3.89 18.71
N GLU A 26 -2.05 -3.27 19.88
CA GLU A 26 -1.31 -3.83 21.02
C GLU A 26 -2.03 -4.99 21.69
N THR A 27 -3.37 -4.93 21.78
CA THR A 27 -4.23 -6.01 22.30
C THR A 27 -5.50 -6.12 21.46
N ARG A 28 -6.23 -7.23 21.54
CA ARG A 28 -7.47 -7.44 20.75
C ARG A 28 -8.54 -6.35 20.90
N THR A 29 -8.50 -5.58 21.99
CA THR A 29 -9.44 -4.50 22.29
C THR A 29 -8.82 -3.12 22.15
N SER A 30 -7.51 -3.04 21.89
CA SER A 30 -6.82 -1.77 21.68
C SER A 30 -7.27 -1.13 20.36
N PRO A 31 -7.30 0.21 20.27
CA PRO A 31 -7.55 0.88 19.01
C PRO A 31 -6.43 0.57 18.00
N LEU A 32 -6.78 0.51 16.71
CA LEU A 32 -5.79 0.46 15.63
C LEU A 32 -5.08 1.81 15.53
N VAL A 33 -3.76 1.80 15.67
CA VAL A 33 -2.92 3.00 15.53
C VAL A 33 -2.14 2.89 14.23
N GLU A 34 -2.17 3.92 13.38
CA GLU A 34 -1.31 3.96 12.21
C GLU A 34 0.14 4.16 12.62
N VAL A 35 1.02 3.28 12.15
CA VAL A 35 2.46 3.31 12.44
C VAL A 35 3.29 3.64 11.21
N GLY A 36 2.71 3.61 10.01
CA GLY A 36 3.41 4.00 8.80
C GLY A 36 2.53 3.99 7.56
N ALA A 37 2.94 4.75 6.55
CA ALA A 37 2.31 4.78 5.24
C ALA A 37 3.35 4.77 4.14
N PHE A 38 3.07 4.03 3.07
CA PHE A 38 3.84 3.97 1.84
C PHE A 38 2.97 4.50 0.72
N GLY A 39 3.44 5.54 0.03
CA GLY A 39 2.82 6.04 -1.19
C GLY A 39 3.79 5.91 -2.34
N HIS A 40 3.34 5.32 -3.44
CA HIS A 40 4.04 5.35 -4.71
C HIS A 40 3.24 6.24 -5.69
N PRO A 41 3.36 7.57 -5.58
CA PRO A 41 2.61 8.50 -6.42
C PRO A 41 2.92 8.34 -7.91
N GLU A 42 4.09 7.81 -8.24
CA GLU A 42 4.58 7.58 -9.60
C GLU A 42 3.91 6.38 -10.29
N GLY A 43 3.29 5.47 -9.54
CA GLY A 43 2.52 4.33 -10.08
C GLY A 43 1.18 4.74 -10.69
N HIS A 44 0.76 6.00 -10.50
CA HIS A 44 -0.40 6.58 -11.15
C HIS A 44 -0.12 7.09 -12.56
N VAL A 45 1.14 7.09 -13.03
CA VAL A 45 1.40 7.41 -14.44
C VAL A 45 0.85 6.23 -15.27
N PRO A 46 -0.25 6.41 -16.03
CA PRO A 46 -0.70 5.35 -16.90
C PRO A 46 0.44 5.04 -17.88
N ILE A 47 0.84 3.77 -17.94
CA ILE A 47 1.78 3.19 -18.91
C ILE A 47 1.36 3.46 -20.38
N GLY A 48 0.22 4.12 -20.62
CA GLY A 48 -0.30 4.53 -21.92
C GLY A 48 0.17 5.90 -22.46
N GLU A 49 0.85 6.74 -21.66
CA GLU A 49 1.52 7.95 -22.20
C GLU A 49 2.97 7.68 -22.61
N GLN A 50 3.29 6.42 -22.91
CA GLN A 50 4.43 6.11 -23.76
C GLN A 50 4.13 6.66 -25.16
N LEU A 51 4.49 7.92 -25.39
CA LEU A 51 4.43 8.64 -26.68
C LEU A 51 4.79 7.68 -27.82
N THR A 52 3.77 7.16 -28.49
CA THR A 52 3.93 6.62 -29.83
C THR A 52 3.58 7.73 -30.79
N ASP A 53 4.56 8.57 -31.10
CA ASP A 53 4.60 9.28 -32.40
C ASP A 53 4.91 8.25 -33.50
N GLY A 54 4.10 7.18 -33.57
CA GLY A 54 4.06 6.30 -34.70
C GLY A 54 3.34 7.03 -35.83
N PRO A 55 3.91 7.14 -37.05
CA PRO A 55 3.24 7.81 -38.15
C PRO A 55 1.88 7.16 -38.37
N GLY A 56 0.82 7.96 -38.24
CA GLY A 56 -0.55 7.53 -38.49
C GLY A 56 -0.60 6.84 -39.85
N ARG A 57 -1.11 5.61 -39.88
CA ARG A 57 -1.29 4.88 -41.13
C ARG A 57 -2.40 5.57 -41.91
N PHE A 58 -2.02 6.53 -42.75
CA PHE A 58 -2.92 7.11 -43.75
C PHE A 58 -3.38 5.98 -44.67
N GLY A 59 -4.70 5.85 -44.82
CA GLY A 59 -5.31 4.81 -45.61
C GLY A 59 -4.96 4.89 -47.09
N THR A 60 -4.90 3.70 -47.71
CA THR A 60 -5.20 3.46 -49.13
C THR A 60 -5.91 2.12 -49.22
#